data_AF-Q1N6R3-F1
#
_entry.id   AF-Q1N6R3-F1
#
_cell.length_a   1.000
_cell.length_b   1.000
_cell.length_c   1.000
_cell.angle_alpha   90.00
_cell.angle_beta   90.00
_cell.angle_gamma   90.00
#
_symmetry.space_group_name_H-M   'P 1'
#
loop_
_entity.id
_entity.type
_entity.pdbx_description
1 polymer ?
#
loop_
_entity_poly.entity_id
_entity_poly.type
_entity_poly.pdbx_seq_one_letter_code
_entity_poly.pdbx_strand_id
1 'polypeptide(L)'
;MKGKWKEAKDRLFRTEYPRWRSLLSCAILLLLTTGMVLGWWYAYYTSSEIACHRGILYFSVVWLAVQWMVIGYLCCYQNIPAFARGAIKLLILLGNVWFGLFVFSLQSCGQ
;
A
#
# COMPACT_ATOMS: atom_id res chain seq x y z
N MET A 1 -5.43 -18.37 31.70
CA MET A 1 -5.69 -17.94 30.31
C MET A 1 -6.30 -16.54 30.17
N LYS A 2 -7.26 -16.12 31.03
CA LYS A 2 -7.85 -14.75 30.98
C LYS A 2 -6.82 -13.61 31.12
N GLY A 3 -5.80 -13.78 31.97
CA GLY A 3 -4.74 -12.77 32.16
C GLY A 3 -3.93 -12.48 30.89
N LYS A 4 -3.42 -13.52 30.22
CA LYS A 4 -2.65 -13.40 28.97
C LYS A 4 -3.45 -12.78 27.82
N TRP A 5 -4.75 -13.07 27.75
CA TRP A 5 -5.64 -12.48 26.75
C TRP A 5 -5.87 -10.98 27.00
N LYS A 6 -6.03 -10.59 28.26
CA LYS A 6 -6.20 -9.18 28.66
C LYS A 6 -4.94 -8.36 28.35
N GLU A 7 -3.77 -8.88 28.70
CA GLU A 7 -2.47 -8.26 28.39
C GLU A 7 -2.25 -8.11 26.88
N ALA A 8 -2.55 -9.15 26.08
CA ALA A 8 -2.44 -9.08 24.62
C ALA A 8 -3.38 -8.01 24.04
N LYS A 9 -4.61 -7.91 24.57
CA LYS A 9 -5.59 -6.91 24.16
C LYS A 9 -5.10 -5.50 24.48
N ASP A 10 -4.60 -5.26 25.69
CA ASP A 10 -4.09 -3.96 26.13
C ASP A 10 -2.84 -3.55 25.33
N ARG A 11 -2.03 -4.51 24.89
CA ARG A 11 -0.89 -4.26 23.99
C ARG A 11 -1.31 -3.86 22.57
N LEU A 12 -2.40 -4.42 22.05
CA LEU A 12 -2.96 -4.11 20.73
C LEU A 12 -3.66 -2.75 20.68
N PHE A 13 -4.31 -2.36 21.80
CA PHE A 13 -4.96 -1.07 21.95
C PHE A 13 -4.02 0.05 22.41
N ARG A 14 -2.76 -0.26 22.74
CA ARG A 14 -1.76 0.78 23.03
C ARG A 14 -1.56 1.69 21.83
N THR A 15 -1.61 2.98 22.10
CA THR A 15 -1.34 4.07 21.15
C THR A 15 0.13 4.49 21.18
N GLU A 16 0.88 4.09 22.21
CA GLU A 16 2.33 4.31 22.31
C GLU A 16 3.08 3.44 21.31
N TYR A 17 3.39 4.02 20.15
CA TYR A 17 4.23 3.41 19.13
C TYR A 17 5.47 4.28 18.89
N PRO A 18 6.69 3.72 18.89
CA PRO A 18 7.90 4.51 18.71
C PRO A 18 7.89 5.23 17.36
N ARG A 19 8.03 6.56 17.42
CA ARG A 19 7.89 7.49 16.27
C ARG A 19 8.75 7.08 15.07
N TRP A 20 10.01 6.76 15.33
CA TRP A 20 10.99 6.31 14.33
C TRP A 20 10.55 5.05 13.59
N ARG A 21 9.95 4.08 14.29
CA ARG A 21 9.46 2.84 13.66
C ARG A 21 8.24 3.10 12.77
N SER A 22 7.43 4.10 13.11
CA SER A 22 6.30 4.53 12.26
C SER A 22 6.81 5.20 10.99
N LEU A 23 7.81 6.09 11.10
CA LEU A 23 8.44 6.75 9.96
C LEU A 23 9.10 5.75 9.01
N LEU A 24 9.92 4.83 9.54
CA LEU A 24 10.54 3.74 8.78
C LEU A 24 9.50 2.88 8.05
N SER A 25 8.42 2.50 8.74
CA SER A 25 7.35 1.73 8.11
C SER A 25 6.67 2.49 6.97
N CYS A 26 6.40 3.79 7.16
CA CYS A 26 5.75 4.60 6.14
C CYS A 26 6.68 4.83 4.93
N ALA A 27 7.97 5.07 5.17
CA ALA A 27 8.96 5.22 4.11
C ALA A 27 9.09 3.94 3.26
N ILE A 28 9.18 2.78 3.90
CA ILE A 28 9.22 1.49 3.21
C ILE A 28 7.95 1.27 2.40
N LEU A 29 6.77 1.55 2.97
CA LEU A 29 5.50 1.41 2.26
C LEU A 29 5.44 2.34 1.06
N LEU A 30 5.79 3.62 1.22
CA LEU A 30 5.85 4.57 0.12
C LEU A 30 6.74 4.03 -1.00
N LEU A 31 7.97 3.63 -0.71
CA LEU A 31 8.90 3.07 -1.70
C LEU A 31 8.32 1.87 -2.44
N LEU A 32 7.72 0.91 -1.72
CA LEU A 32 7.11 -0.28 -2.33
C LEU A 32 5.93 0.08 -3.24
N THR A 33 5.03 0.93 -2.76
CA THR A 33 3.83 1.35 -3.50
C THR A 33 4.20 2.14 -4.76
N THR A 34 5.16 3.05 -4.66
CA THR A 34 5.66 3.82 -5.81
C THR A 34 6.41 2.94 -6.78
N GLY A 35 7.28 2.06 -6.30
CA GLY A 35 8.09 1.20 -7.16
C GLY A 35 7.23 0.29 -8.03
N MET A 36 6.14 -0.23 -7.47
CA MET A 36 5.22 -1.11 -8.18
C MET A 36 4.45 -0.38 -9.29
N VAL A 37 3.91 0.80 -9.00
CA VAL A 37 3.19 1.61 -10.01
C VAL A 37 4.14 2.17 -11.06
N LEU A 38 5.34 2.61 -10.66
CA LEU A 38 6.37 3.05 -11.61
C LEU A 38 6.85 1.92 -12.51
N GLY A 39 6.95 0.69 -11.99
CA GLY A 39 7.26 -0.49 -12.80
C GLY A 39 6.20 -0.74 -13.87
N TRP A 40 4.91 -0.58 -13.52
CA TRP A 40 3.82 -0.63 -14.49
C TRP A 40 3.91 0.50 -15.53
N TRP A 41 4.14 1.74 -15.10
CA TRP A 41 4.28 2.87 -16.03
C TRP A 41 5.45 2.68 -16.98
N TYR A 42 6.59 2.21 -16.46
CA TYR A 42 7.75 1.88 -17.28
C TYR A 42 7.39 0.86 -18.35
N ALA A 43 6.79 -0.27 -17.95
CA ALA A 43 6.33 -1.30 -18.89
C ALA A 43 5.39 -0.72 -19.95
N TYR A 44 4.42 0.11 -19.54
CA TYR A 44 3.47 0.74 -20.45
C TYR A 44 4.14 1.66 -21.48
N TYR A 45 5.15 2.44 -21.08
CA TYR A 45 5.86 3.33 -22.00
C TYR A 45 6.88 2.60 -22.88
N THR A 46 7.43 1.46 -22.44
CA THR A 46 8.41 0.69 -23.21
C THR A 46 7.77 -0.30 -24.19
N SER A 47 6.57 -0.80 -23.89
CA SER A 47 5.92 -1.85 -24.67
C SER A 47 4.73 -1.31 -25.45
N SER A 48 4.83 -1.27 -26.78
CA SER A 48 3.72 -0.92 -27.68
C SER A 48 2.53 -1.88 -27.56
N GLU A 49 2.77 -3.11 -27.09
CA GLU A 49 1.78 -4.18 -26.95
C GLU A 49 0.71 -3.94 -25.86
N ILE A 50 0.88 -2.93 -25.01
CA ILE A 50 -0.07 -2.60 -23.94
C ILE A 50 -0.60 -1.16 -24.01
N ALA A 51 -0.33 -0.46 -25.12
CA ALA A 51 -0.76 0.92 -25.35
C ALA A 51 -2.30 1.10 -25.37
N CYS A 52 -3.06 0.03 -25.57
CA CYS A 52 -4.52 0.04 -25.50
C CYS A 52 -5.04 0.27 -24.06
N HIS A 53 -4.25 -0.08 -23.04
CA HIS A 53 -4.62 -0.02 -21.62
C HIS A 53 -4.46 1.37 -21.00
N ARG A 54 -4.80 2.44 -21.74
CA ARG A 54 -4.76 3.83 -21.25
C ARG A 54 -5.61 4.05 -20.00
N GLY A 55 -6.77 3.40 -19.92
CA GLY A 55 -7.65 3.48 -18.75
C GLY A 55 -6.96 2.98 -17.47
N ILE A 56 -6.14 1.94 -17.58
CA ILE A 56 -5.41 1.36 -16.45
C ILE A 56 -4.28 2.29 -16.00
N LEU A 57 -3.69 3.05 -16.92
CA LEU A 57 -2.73 4.10 -16.58
C LEU A 57 -3.39 5.18 -15.70
N TYR A 58 -4.53 5.73 -16.10
CA TYR A 58 -5.26 6.70 -15.26
C TYR A 58 -5.69 6.11 -13.92
N PHE A 59 -6.21 4.88 -13.91
CA PHE A 59 -6.56 4.18 -12.68
C PHE A 59 -5.36 4.04 -11.75
N SER A 60 -4.19 3.67 -12.27
CA SER A 60 -2.97 3.51 -11.48
C SER A 60 -2.46 4.81 -10.86
N VAL A 61 -2.67 5.97 -11.52
CA VAL A 61 -2.39 7.30 -10.96
C VAL A 61 -3.29 7.58 -9.75
N VAL A 62 -4.60 7.38 -9.91
CA VAL A 62 -5.59 7.58 -8.83
C VAL A 62 -5.29 6.62 -7.67
N TRP A 63 -5.00 5.36 -7.99
CA TRP A 63 -4.64 4.32 -7.03
C TRP A 63 -3.42 4.72 -6.19
N LEU A 64 -2.35 5.19 -6.84
CA LEU A 64 -1.15 5.66 -6.15
C LEU A 64 -1.45 6.87 -5.26
N ALA A 65 -2.25 7.83 -5.75
CA ALA A 65 -2.63 9.03 -4.98
C ALA A 65 -3.40 8.67 -3.70
N VAL A 66 -4.34 7.74 -3.77
CA VAL A 66 -5.08 7.26 -2.59
C VAL A 66 -4.14 6.58 -1.59
N GLN A 67 -3.22 5.74 -2.06
CA GLN A 67 -2.25 5.08 -1.18
C GLN A 67 -1.34 6.08 -0.47
N TRP A 68 -0.82 7.07 -1.20
CA TRP A 68 -0.04 8.17 -0.63
C TRP A 68 -0.83 8.95 0.42
N MET A 69 -2.10 9.26 0.16
CA MET A 69 -2.96 9.94 1.12
C MET A 69 -3.11 9.13 2.41
N VAL A 70 -3.36 7.84 2.31
CA VAL A 70 -3.52 6.95 3.48
C VAL A 70 -2.21 6.81 4.25
N ILE A 71 -1.07 6.65 3.56
CA ILE A 71 0.24 6.55 4.21
C ILE A 71 0.63 7.89 4.87
N GLY A 72 0.36 9.02 4.21
CA GLY A 72 0.56 10.36 4.77
C GLY A 72 -0.26 10.57 6.03
N TYR A 73 -1.54 10.20 6.00
CA TYR A 73 -2.43 10.24 7.17
C TYR A 73 -1.88 9.41 8.33
N LEU A 74 -1.43 8.17 8.06
CA LEU A 74 -0.79 7.29 9.05
C LEU A 74 0.51 7.85 9.62
N CYS A 75 1.23 8.66 8.84
CA CYS A 75 2.49 9.28 9.24
C CYS A 75 2.25 10.49 10.16
N CYS A 76 1.26 11.34 9.82
CA CYS A 76 0.90 12.53 10.57
C CYS A 76 0.09 12.24 11.85
N TYR A 77 -0.85 11.27 11.80
CA TYR A 77 -1.76 10.98 12.91
C TYR A 77 -1.29 9.79 13.75
N GLN A 78 -0.91 10.06 15.00
CA GLN A 78 -0.33 9.04 15.90
C GLN A 78 -1.34 8.39 16.85
N ASN A 79 -2.54 8.94 16.96
CA ASN A 79 -3.58 8.48 17.90
C ASN A 79 -4.27 7.18 17.47
N ILE A 80 -3.89 6.60 16.32
CA ILE A 80 -4.48 5.37 15.80
C ILE A 80 -3.93 4.17 16.59
N PRO A 81 -4.80 3.27 17.12
CA PRO A 81 -4.37 2.09 17.85
C PRO A 81 -3.49 1.17 16.99
N ALA A 82 -2.54 0.48 17.63
CA ALA A 82 -1.53 -0.32 16.92
C ALA A 82 -2.14 -1.40 16.02
N PHE A 83 -3.27 -2.01 16.44
CA PHE A 83 -4.01 -2.96 15.62
C PHE A 83 -4.51 -2.36 14.30
N ALA A 84 -5.21 -1.21 14.36
CA ALA A 84 -5.75 -0.55 13.17
C ALA A 84 -4.61 -0.09 12.24
N ARG A 85 -3.52 0.42 12.80
CA ARG A 85 -2.31 0.77 12.04
C ARG A 85 -1.74 -0.46 11.31
N GLY A 86 -1.66 -1.60 11.97
CA GLY A 86 -1.21 -2.85 11.36
C GLY A 86 -2.13 -3.32 10.24
N ALA A 87 -3.45 -3.29 10.48
CA ALA A 87 -4.46 -3.68 9.50
C ALA A 87 -4.41 -2.81 8.24
N ILE A 88 -4.29 -1.49 8.37
CA ILE A 88 -4.19 -0.58 7.22
C ILE A 88 -2.92 -0.85 6.40
N LYS A 89 -1.77 -1.06 7.06
CA LYS A 89 -0.53 -1.41 6.36
C LYS A 89 -0.65 -2.73 5.60
N LEU A 90 -1.29 -3.73 6.21
CA LEU A 90 -1.57 -5.02 5.57
C LEU A 90 -2.50 -4.85 4.35
N LEU A 91 -3.53 -4.01 4.47
CA LEU A 91 -4.46 -3.71 3.38
C LEU A 91 -3.74 -3.05 2.19
N ILE A 92 -2.83 -2.10 2.45
CA ILE A 92 -2.01 -1.46 1.42
C ILE A 92 -1.12 -2.50 0.71
N LEU A 93 -0.48 -3.40 1.46
CA LEU A 93 0.35 -4.46 0.88
C LEU A 93 -0.48 -5.41 0.01
N LEU A 94 -1.62 -5.89 0.53
CA LEU A 94 -2.51 -6.79 -0.19
C LEU A 94 -3.07 -6.13 -1.45
N GLY A 95 -3.43 -4.84 -1.37
CA GLY A 95 -3.89 -4.07 -2.52
C GLY A 95 -2.82 -3.92 -3.61
N ASN A 96 -1.55 -3.75 -3.22
CA ASN A 96 -0.44 -3.72 -4.19
C ASN A 96 -0.19 -5.08 -4.84
N VAL A 97 -0.22 -6.17 -4.07
CA VAL A 97 -0.15 -7.54 -4.62
C VAL A 97 -1.27 -7.79 -5.61
N TRP A 98 -2.50 -7.43 -5.25
CA TRP A 98 -3.66 -7.55 -6.13
C TRP A 98 -3.51 -6.71 -7.41
N PHE A 99 -3.04 -5.47 -7.29
CA PHE A 99 -2.77 -4.62 -8.46
C PHE A 99 -1.71 -5.21 -9.39
N GLY A 100 -0.65 -5.81 -8.83
CA GLY A 100 0.36 -6.53 -9.62
C GLY A 100 -0.23 -7.72 -10.37
N LEU A 101 -0.96 -8.57 -9.67
CA LEU A 101 -1.63 -9.72 -10.28
C LEU A 101 -2.60 -9.29 -11.38
N PHE A 102 -3.33 -8.19 -11.14
CA PHE A 102 -4.21 -7.59 -12.14
C PHE A 102 -3.45 -7.15 -13.39
N VAL A 103 -2.34 -6.42 -13.22
CA VAL A 103 -1.46 -6.00 -14.31
C VAL A 103 -0.90 -7.20 -15.10
N PHE A 104 -0.42 -8.24 -14.41
CA PHE A 104 0.09 -9.45 -15.07
C PHE A 104 -1.00 -10.27 -15.77
N SER A 105 -2.25 -10.15 -15.34
CA SER A 105 -3.38 -10.80 -15.98
C SER A 105 -3.85 -10.07 -17.25
N LEU A 106 -3.32 -8.88 -17.55
CA LEU A 106 -3.68 -8.16 -18.77
C LEU A 106 -3.13 -8.87 -20.00
N GLN A 107 -4.02 -9.17 -20.94
CA GLN A 107 -3.60 -9.63 -22.26
C GLN A 107 -2.97 -8.49 -23.05
N SER A 108 -1.94 -8.83 -23.83
CA SER A 108 -1.41 -7.92 -24.85
C SER A 108 -2.52 -7.59 -25.84
N CYS A 109 -2.57 -6.32 -26.23
CA CYS A 109 -3.61 -5.78 -27.10
C CYS A 109 -3.03 -4.87 -28.20
N GLY A 110 -1.71 -4.66 -28.23
CA GLY A 110 -1.04 -4.03 -29.36
C GLY A 110 -0.79 -5.05 -30.47
N GLN A 111 -0.94 -4.57 -31.70
CA GLN A 111 -0.62 -5.29 -32.94
C GLN A 111 0.87 -5.46 -33.12
#